data_AF-A0AAV5SY59-F1
#
_entry.id   AF-A0AAV5SY59-F1
#
_cell.length_a   1.000
_cell.length_b   1.000
_cell.length_c   1.000
_cell.angle_alpha   90.00
_cell.angle_beta   90.00
_cell.angle_gamma   90.00
#
_symmetry.space_group_name_H-M   'P 1'
#
loop_
_entity.id
_entity.type
_entity.pdbx_description
1 polymer ?
#
loop_
_entity_poly.entity_id
_entity_poly.type
_entity_poly.pdbx_seq_one_letter_code
_entity_poly.pdbx_strand_id
1 'polypeptide(L)'
;SMKCAILAVAVCAVASATSIAGLYGALNTNITVELANQFKGIIARFEDCFTPPITALLKKVNEKDLQALVDVHNKLIAGEIPVPTSRADGLAIFKQYVPSIYDDLVAANDDFEARLKKLTPEDLEKIYKMESGYFGVLKTRTQEGLVDYYLGVCHNYQGLSTASHDDFKAAFPETVSCLDEDLYKQMCNAAEQLKANNYKMDTKVMGLVGTIFQNKRFAKQN
;
A
#
# COMPACT_ATOMS: atom_id res chain seq x y z
N SER A 1 -4.26 1.94 -21.54
CA SER A 1 -3.44 2.84 -20.67
C SER A 1 -4.05 2.79 -19.26
N MET A 2 -3.46 3.53 -18.29
CA MET A 2 -3.99 3.78 -16.91
C MET A 2 -3.99 2.60 -15.94
N LYS A 3 -3.27 2.78 -14.81
CA LYS A 3 -2.66 1.72 -14.01
C LYS A 3 -2.12 2.31 -12.64
N CYS A 4 -2.13 1.61 -11.47
CA CYS A 4 -1.33 1.73 -10.19
C CYS A 4 -1.55 0.71 -9.02
N ALA A 5 -2.78 0.31 -8.67
CA ALA A 5 -3.28 0.22 -7.29
C ALA A 5 -2.83 -0.89 -6.30
N ILE A 6 -2.45 -2.11 -6.67
CA ILE A 6 -2.40 -3.23 -5.69
C ILE A 6 -1.07 -3.44 -4.97
N LEU A 7 -0.01 -2.75 -5.41
CA LEU A 7 1.12 -2.45 -4.53
C LEU A 7 0.71 -1.54 -3.36
N ALA A 8 -0.37 -0.74 -3.49
CA ALA A 8 -0.92 -0.02 -2.36
C ALA A 8 -1.73 -0.97 -1.46
N VAL A 9 -2.83 -1.58 -1.94
CA VAL A 9 -3.80 -2.31 -1.08
C VAL A 9 -3.16 -3.34 -0.13
N ALA A 10 -2.22 -4.15 -0.62
CA ALA A 10 -1.53 -5.14 0.22
C ALA A 10 -0.40 -4.53 1.08
N VAL A 11 0.10 -3.33 0.78
CA VAL A 11 0.90 -2.53 1.72
C VAL A 11 0.01 -1.79 2.73
N CYS A 12 -1.23 -1.40 2.39
CA CYS A 12 -2.16 -0.69 3.27
C CYS A 12 -2.51 -1.49 4.53
N ALA A 13 -2.76 -2.79 4.39
CA ALA A 13 -3.03 -3.72 5.49
C ALA A 13 -1.80 -4.01 6.39
N VAL A 14 -0.69 -3.29 6.19
CA VAL A 14 0.60 -3.52 6.83
C VAL A 14 1.13 -2.21 7.40
N ALA A 15 1.12 -1.19 6.55
CA ALA A 15 1.20 0.23 6.82
C ALA A 15 0.37 0.69 8.02
N SER A 16 -0.89 0.23 8.09
CA SER A 16 -1.89 0.68 9.07
C SER A 16 -1.51 0.37 10.51
N ALA A 17 -0.78 -0.72 10.77
CA ALA A 17 -0.35 -1.08 12.11
C ALA A 17 0.81 -0.22 12.60
N THR A 18 1.89 -0.18 11.82
CA THR A 18 3.17 0.37 12.26
C THR A 18 3.26 1.88 12.18
N SER A 19 2.39 2.52 11.40
CA SER A 19 2.85 3.74 10.74
C SER A 19 1.77 4.68 10.19
N ILE A 20 0.66 4.91 10.89
CA ILE A 20 -0.10 6.14 10.58
C ILE A 20 0.74 7.39 10.90
N ALA A 21 1.61 7.34 11.92
CA ALA A 21 2.64 8.36 12.13
C ALA A 21 3.86 8.17 11.18
N GLY A 22 4.34 6.94 11.01
CA GLY A 22 5.56 6.64 10.23
C GLY A 22 5.44 6.86 8.72
N LEU A 23 4.29 6.53 8.11
CA LEU A 23 4.05 6.73 6.68
C LEU A 23 3.53 8.12 6.37
N TYR A 24 2.78 8.75 7.29
CA TYR A 24 2.54 10.20 7.21
C TYR A 24 3.87 10.98 7.24
N GLY A 25 4.76 10.61 8.17
CA GLY A 25 6.13 11.12 8.23
C GLY A 25 6.84 10.91 6.91
N ALA A 26 6.98 9.66 6.44
CA ALA A 26 7.61 9.34 5.17
C ALA A 26 7.00 10.11 3.98
N LEU A 27 5.67 10.16 3.84
CA LEU A 27 5.00 10.84 2.72
C LEU A 27 5.23 12.37 2.69
N ASN A 28 5.68 12.99 3.79
CA ASN A 28 5.99 14.42 3.85
C ASN A 28 7.47 14.74 4.09
N THR A 29 8.32 13.74 4.30
CA THR A 29 9.69 13.95 4.75
C THR A 29 10.69 13.02 4.07
N ASN A 30 11.95 13.44 4.08
CA ASN A 30 13.03 12.61 3.57
C ASN A 30 13.23 11.41 4.50
N ILE A 31 13.34 10.21 3.92
CA ILE A 31 13.57 8.96 4.64
C ILE A 31 15.04 8.54 4.52
N THR A 32 15.48 7.67 5.43
CA THR A 32 16.79 7.03 5.41
C THR A 32 16.67 5.57 4.94
N VAL A 33 17.78 4.97 4.53
CA VAL A 33 17.86 3.52 4.23
C VAL A 33 17.52 2.67 5.46
N GLU A 34 17.83 3.15 6.67
CA GLU A 34 17.43 2.48 7.92
C GLU A 34 15.89 2.42 8.05
N LEU A 35 15.21 3.56 7.88
CA LEU A 35 13.74 3.61 7.96
C LEU A 35 13.09 2.79 6.83
N ALA A 36 13.67 2.82 5.62
CA ALA A 36 13.22 1.99 4.51
C ALA A 36 13.41 0.48 4.77
N ASN A 37 14.50 0.09 5.46
CA ASN A 37 14.72 -1.29 5.90
C ASN A 37 13.71 -1.72 6.97
N GLN A 38 13.35 -0.84 7.90
CA GLN A 38 12.29 -1.09 8.87
C GLN A 38 10.96 -1.35 8.15
N PHE A 39 10.55 -0.49 7.20
CA PHE A 39 9.35 -0.72 6.38
C PHE A 39 9.42 -2.03 5.59
N LYS A 40 10.54 -2.35 4.94
CA LYS A 40 10.74 -3.63 4.24
C LYS A 40 10.53 -4.83 5.18
N GLY A 41 11.10 -4.78 6.39
CA GLY A 41 10.97 -5.82 7.42
C GLY A 41 9.57 -5.93 8.04
N ILE A 42 8.69 -4.96 7.82
CA ILE A 42 7.27 -5.01 8.18
C ILE A 42 6.47 -5.59 7.00
N ILE A 43 6.71 -5.10 5.77
CA ILE A 43 6.09 -5.59 4.52
C ILE A 43 6.33 -7.09 4.33
N ALA A 44 7.54 -7.59 4.62
CA ALA A 44 7.89 -9.01 4.51
C ALA A 44 7.03 -9.94 5.39
N ARG A 45 6.36 -9.44 6.45
CA ARG A 45 5.49 -10.24 7.35
C ARG A 45 4.10 -10.49 6.79
N PHE A 46 3.86 -9.96 5.59
CA PHE A 46 2.65 -10.07 4.80
C PHE A 46 3.00 -10.51 3.37
N GLU A 47 4.16 -11.14 3.16
CA GLU A 47 4.59 -11.59 1.84
C GLU A 47 3.62 -12.59 1.18
N ASP A 48 2.77 -13.21 1.99
CA ASP A 48 1.65 -14.09 1.64
C ASP A 48 0.40 -13.35 1.13
N CYS A 49 0.29 -12.04 1.36
CA CYS A 49 -0.83 -11.18 0.94
C CYS A 49 -0.63 -10.57 -0.46
N PHE A 50 0.54 -10.75 -1.07
CA PHE A 50 0.91 -10.18 -2.37
C PHE A 50 0.89 -11.24 -3.47
N THR A 51 0.79 -10.80 -4.73
CA THR A 51 0.92 -11.72 -5.88
C THR A 51 2.39 -12.17 -6.04
N PRO A 52 2.65 -13.37 -6.60
CA PRO A 52 4.01 -13.94 -6.65
C PRO A 52 5.09 -13.03 -7.26
N PRO A 53 4.84 -12.22 -8.31
CA PRO A 53 5.83 -11.27 -8.82
C PRO A 53 6.22 -10.18 -7.80
N ILE A 54 5.27 -9.68 -7.01
CA ILE A 54 5.56 -8.72 -5.94
C ILE A 54 6.37 -9.38 -4.82
N THR A 55 5.98 -10.59 -4.39
CA THR A 55 6.73 -11.36 -3.40
C THR A 55 8.16 -11.67 -3.86
N ALA A 56 8.36 -11.97 -5.14
CA ALA A 56 9.68 -12.17 -5.73
C ALA A 56 10.51 -10.87 -5.73
N LEU A 57 9.92 -9.73 -6.14
CA LEU A 57 10.56 -8.42 -6.09
C LEU A 57 10.99 -8.04 -4.67
N LEU A 58 10.10 -8.18 -3.67
CA LEU A 58 10.40 -7.87 -2.27
C LEU A 58 11.61 -8.65 -1.73
N LYS A 59 11.76 -9.91 -2.16
CA LYS A 59 12.91 -10.78 -1.81
C LYS A 59 14.19 -10.38 -2.56
N LYS A 60 14.07 -9.87 -3.79
CA LYS A 60 15.20 -9.46 -4.65
C LYS A 60 15.82 -8.13 -4.24
N VAL A 61 15.02 -7.16 -3.80
CA VAL A 61 15.47 -5.79 -3.43
C VAL A 61 16.62 -5.87 -2.41
N ASN A 62 17.83 -5.49 -2.83
CA ASN A 62 19.00 -5.41 -1.96
C ASN A 62 19.21 -3.99 -1.41
N GLU A 63 20.28 -3.77 -0.65
CA GLU A 63 20.60 -2.46 -0.04
C GLU A 63 20.83 -1.35 -1.07
N LYS A 64 21.44 -1.66 -2.23
CA LYS A 64 21.65 -0.69 -3.31
C LYS A 64 20.33 -0.29 -3.97
N ASP A 65 19.45 -1.26 -4.21
CA ASP A 65 18.10 -0.99 -4.72
C ASP A 65 17.32 -0.14 -3.71
N LEU A 66 17.45 -0.44 -2.41
CA LEU A 66 16.79 0.28 -1.34
C LEU A 66 17.30 1.73 -1.20
N GLN A 67 18.61 1.97 -1.32
CA GLN A 67 19.17 3.32 -1.40
C GLN A 67 18.60 4.09 -2.59
N ALA A 68 18.55 3.49 -3.77
CA ALA A 68 18.00 4.13 -4.96
C ALA A 68 16.48 4.41 -4.84
N LEU A 69 15.72 3.53 -4.18
CA LEU A 69 14.31 3.77 -3.81
C LEU A 69 14.16 4.94 -2.83
N VAL A 70 15.03 5.05 -1.83
CA VAL A 70 15.10 6.18 -0.89
C VAL A 70 15.45 7.48 -1.61
N ASP A 71 16.39 7.46 -2.54
CA ASP A 71 16.79 8.63 -3.32
C ASP A 71 15.63 9.13 -4.21
N VAL A 72 14.89 8.21 -4.85
CA VAL A 72 13.66 8.53 -5.60
C VAL A 72 12.61 9.17 -4.69
N HIS A 73 12.37 8.58 -3.52
CA HIS A 73 11.43 9.13 -2.54
C HIS A 73 11.82 10.55 -2.11
N ASN A 74 13.08 10.75 -1.71
CA ASN A 74 13.57 12.05 -1.26
C ASN A 74 13.51 13.10 -2.38
N LYS A 75 13.75 12.71 -3.65
CA LYS A 75 13.59 13.59 -4.82
C LYS A 75 12.14 13.94 -5.12
N LEU A 76 11.19 13.02 -4.91
CA LEU A 76 9.76 13.33 -4.95
C LEU A 76 9.42 14.34 -3.86
N ILE A 77 9.86 14.11 -2.62
CA ILE A 77 9.60 15.00 -1.48
C ILE A 77 10.11 16.43 -1.77
N ALA A 78 11.37 16.56 -2.18
CA ALA A 78 12.00 17.83 -2.54
C ALA A 78 11.42 18.52 -3.80
N GLY A 79 10.61 17.81 -4.60
CA GLY A 79 10.07 18.32 -5.86
C GLY A 79 11.07 18.34 -7.02
N GLU A 80 12.22 17.67 -6.88
CA GLU A 80 13.22 17.50 -7.93
C GLU A 80 12.71 16.61 -9.08
N ILE A 81 11.80 15.69 -8.78
CA ILE A 81 11.07 14.89 -9.77
C ILE A 81 9.56 14.99 -9.52
N PRO A 82 8.73 15.01 -10.59
CA PRO A 82 7.29 15.18 -10.45
C PRO A 82 6.66 13.97 -9.76
N VAL A 83 5.62 14.22 -8.96
CA VAL A 83 4.78 13.16 -8.42
C VAL A 83 4.09 12.43 -9.58
N PRO A 84 4.18 11.08 -9.66
CA PRO A 84 3.53 10.33 -10.73
C PRO A 84 2.01 10.45 -10.62
N THR A 85 1.34 10.46 -11.76
CA THR A 85 -0.13 10.45 -11.87
C THR A 85 -0.68 9.14 -12.48
N SER A 86 0.21 8.19 -12.80
CA SER A 86 -0.09 6.88 -13.38
C SER A 86 1.05 5.85 -13.13
N ARG A 87 0.78 4.53 -13.29
CA ARG A 87 1.85 3.48 -13.31
C ARG A 87 2.82 3.74 -14.45
N ALA A 88 2.41 4.38 -15.56
CA ALA A 88 3.32 4.75 -16.64
C ALA A 88 4.36 5.78 -16.17
N ASP A 89 3.91 6.83 -15.45
CA ASP A 89 4.81 7.84 -14.87
C ASP A 89 5.70 7.24 -13.79
N GLY A 90 5.14 6.42 -12.90
CA GLY A 90 5.87 5.73 -11.83
C GLY A 90 6.92 4.75 -12.38
N LEU A 91 6.55 3.94 -13.38
CA LEU A 91 7.47 3.04 -14.07
C LEU A 91 8.54 3.81 -14.84
N ALA A 92 8.23 4.97 -15.45
CA ALA A 92 9.23 5.81 -16.10
C ALA A 92 10.27 6.35 -15.08
N ILE A 93 9.81 6.78 -13.90
CA ILE A 93 10.69 7.16 -12.78
C ILE A 93 11.57 5.97 -12.37
N PHE A 94 11.01 4.79 -12.07
CA PHE A 94 11.82 3.65 -11.68
C PHE A 94 12.76 3.15 -12.78
N LYS A 95 12.39 3.26 -14.06
CA LYS A 95 13.28 2.98 -15.20
C LYS A 95 14.52 3.87 -15.21
N GLN A 96 14.34 5.15 -14.89
CA GLN A 96 15.42 6.14 -14.90
C GLN A 96 16.31 6.03 -13.65
N TYR A 97 15.73 5.85 -12.48
CA TYR A 97 16.44 5.99 -11.19
C TYR A 97 16.73 4.66 -10.48
N VAL A 98 15.98 3.59 -10.76
CA VAL A 98 16.17 2.26 -10.15
C VAL A 98 16.10 1.14 -11.21
N PRO A 99 16.93 1.19 -12.29
CA PRO A 99 16.83 0.27 -13.42
C PRO A 99 17.05 -1.21 -13.06
N SER A 100 17.71 -1.51 -11.93
CA SER A 100 17.98 -2.87 -11.44
C SER A 100 16.74 -3.70 -11.10
N ILE A 101 15.61 -3.03 -10.81
CA ILE A 101 14.33 -3.69 -10.47
C ILE A 101 13.21 -3.36 -11.48
N TYR A 102 13.52 -2.62 -12.55
CA TYR A 102 12.51 -2.12 -13.49
C TYR A 102 11.75 -3.26 -14.18
N ASP A 103 12.45 -4.29 -14.65
CA ASP A 103 11.81 -5.41 -15.35
C ASP A 103 10.90 -6.23 -14.41
N ASP A 104 11.25 -6.34 -13.11
CA ASP A 104 10.39 -6.99 -12.11
C ASP A 104 9.14 -6.14 -11.82
N LEU A 105 9.27 -4.80 -11.78
CA LEU A 105 8.13 -3.88 -11.65
C LEU A 105 7.20 -3.93 -12.87
N VAL A 106 7.74 -4.11 -14.09
CA VAL A 106 6.96 -4.34 -15.30
C VAL A 106 6.24 -5.69 -15.23
N ALA A 107 6.94 -6.77 -14.88
CA ALA A 107 6.34 -8.10 -14.73
C ALA A 107 5.22 -8.12 -13.69
N ALA A 108 5.39 -7.42 -12.57
CA ALA A 108 4.37 -7.28 -11.54
C ALA A 108 3.16 -6.43 -12.00
N ASN A 109 3.40 -5.36 -12.76
CA ASN A 109 2.33 -4.62 -13.43
C ASN A 109 1.55 -5.51 -14.40
N ASP A 110 2.22 -6.38 -15.16
CA ASP A 110 1.56 -7.18 -16.19
C ASP A 110 0.77 -8.37 -15.61
N ASP A 111 1.28 -9.04 -14.56
CA ASP A 111 0.49 -10.00 -13.75
C ASP A 111 -0.75 -9.34 -13.14
N PHE A 112 -0.57 -8.17 -12.52
CA PHE A 112 -1.65 -7.43 -11.92
C PHE A 112 -2.80 -7.16 -12.92
N GLU A 113 -2.45 -6.85 -14.16
CA GLU A 113 -3.36 -6.49 -15.23
C GLU A 113 -4.00 -7.71 -15.91
N ALA A 114 -3.28 -8.83 -15.98
CA ALA A 114 -3.86 -10.11 -16.36
C ALA A 114 -4.91 -10.57 -15.34
N ARG A 115 -4.73 -10.25 -14.05
CA ARG A 115 -5.71 -10.51 -12.99
C ARG A 115 -6.89 -9.53 -13.03
N LEU A 116 -6.66 -8.23 -13.20
CA LEU A 116 -7.73 -7.23 -13.34
C LEU A 116 -8.72 -7.53 -14.46
N LYS A 117 -8.24 -8.04 -15.62
CA LYS A 117 -9.09 -8.43 -16.76
C LYS A 117 -10.09 -9.55 -16.46
N LYS A 118 -10.01 -10.21 -15.31
CA LYS A 118 -10.96 -11.25 -14.86
C LYS A 118 -12.17 -10.68 -14.14
N LEU A 119 -12.10 -9.42 -13.69
CA LEU A 119 -13.17 -8.76 -12.93
C LEU A 119 -14.29 -8.26 -13.85
N THR A 120 -15.46 -8.02 -13.27
CA THR A 120 -16.53 -7.28 -13.94
C THR A 120 -16.06 -5.85 -14.32
N PRO A 121 -16.64 -5.23 -15.37
CA PRO A 121 -16.34 -3.84 -15.69
C PRO A 121 -16.59 -2.86 -14.55
N GLU A 122 -17.60 -3.13 -13.71
CA GLU A 122 -17.95 -2.30 -12.55
C GLU A 122 -16.88 -2.38 -11.44
N ASP A 123 -16.46 -3.60 -11.08
CA ASP A 123 -15.45 -3.80 -10.05
C ASP A 123 -14.05 -3.35 -10.51
N LEU A 124 -13.77 -3.46 -11.82
CA LEU A 124 -12.61 -2.86 -12.46
C LEU A 124 -12.61 -1.33 -12.36
N GLU A 125 -13.76 -0.68 -12.60
CA GLU A 125 -13.90 0.79 -12.44
C GLU A 125 -13.69 1.22 -10.98
N LYS A 126 -14.24 0.48 -10.00
CA LYS A 126 -14.00 0.74 -8.56
C LYS A 126 -12.50 0.73 -8.24
N ILE A 127 -11.75 -0.24 -8.77
CA ILE A 127 -10.29 -0.29 -8.59
C ILE A 127 -9.62 0.93 -9.22
N TYR A 128 -9.91 1.27 -10.47
CA TYR A 128 -9.33 2.45 -11.12
C TYR A 128 -9.68 3.78 -10.41
N LYS A 129 -10.83 3.86 -9.75
CA LYS A 129 -11.18 5.00 -8.90
C LYS A 129 -10.33 5.07 -7.63
N MET A 130 -10.13 3.94 -6.95
CA MET A 130 -9.19 3.85 -5.81
C MET A 130 -7.74 4.13 -6.25
N GLU A 131 -7.38 3.69 -7.45
CA GLU A 131 -6.08 3.92 -8.07
C GLU A 131 -5.79 5.42 -8.27
N SER A 132 -6.74 6.14 -8.86
CA SER A 132 -6.68 7.59 -9.05
C SER A 132 -6.61 8.35 -7.72
N GLY A 133 -7.37 7.90 -6.71
CA GLY A 133 -7.34 8.45 -5.36
C GLY A 133 -5.95 8.42 -4.72
N TYR A 134 -5.21 7.32 -4.90
CA TYR A 134 -3.85 7.17 -4.36
C TYR A 134 -2.87 8.20 -4.94
N PHE A 135 -2.92 8.48 -6.25
CA PHE A 135 -2.11 9.55 -6.84
C PHE A 135 -2.48 10.94 -6.31
N GLY A 136 -3.76 11.15 -5.98
CA GLY A 136 -4.21 12.33 -5.24
C GLY A 136 -3.48 12.49 -3.90
N VAL A 137 -3.38 11.40 -3.12
CA VAL A 137 -2.64 11.38 -1.84
C VAL A 137 -1.15 11.62 -2.05
N LEU A 138 -0.50 11.01 -3.05
CA LEU A 138 0.93 11.27 -3.33
C LEU A 138 1.21 12.73 -3.70
N LYS A 139 0.21 13.42 -4.28
CA LYS A 139 0.28 14.83 -4.67
C LYS A 139 0.06 15.79 -3.50
N THR A 140 -0.93 15.55 -2.65
CA THR A 140 -1.24 16.43 -1.50
C THR A 140 -0.40 16.10 -0.27
N ARG A 141 -0.03 14.83 -0.09
CA ARG A 141 0.76 14.25 1.00
C ARG A 141 0.14 14.40 2.40
N THR A 142 -1.10 14.89 2.51
CA THR A 142 -1.75 15.16 3.79
C THR A 142 -2.05 13.89 4.60
N GLN A 143 -1.99 14.00 5.94
CA GLN A 143 -2.35 12.89 6.85
C GLN A 143 -3.81 12.49 6.63
N GLU A 144 -4.65 13.50 6.48
CA GLU A 144 -6.07 13.43 6.23
C GLU A 144 -6.34 12.73 4.90
N GLY A 145 -5.61 13.08 3.85
CA GLY A 145 -5.74 12.44 2.53
C GLY A 145 -5.37 10.95 2.57
N LEU A 146 -4.31 10.58 3.31
CA LEU A 146 -3.91 9.18 3.48
C LEU A 146 -4.95 8.37 4.25
N VAL A 147 -5.44 8.89 5.38
CA VAL A 147 -6.45 8.22 6.21
C VAL A 147 -7.79 8.11 5.46
N ASP A 148 -8.22 9.18 4.78
CA ASP A 148 -9.44 9.18 3.98
C ASP A 148 -9.38 8.21 2.81
N TYR A 149 -8.22 8.11 2.17
CA TYR A 149 -7.99 7.14 1.10
C TYR A 149 -8.12 5.69 1.61
N TYR A 150 -7.45 5.36 2.71
CA TYR A 150 -7.52 4.01 3.29
C TYR A 150 -8.92 3.65 3.80
N LEU A 151 -9.65 4.61 4.36
CA LEU A 151 -11.07 4.43 4.70
C LEU A 151 -11.93 4.19 3.46
N GLY A 152 -11.68 4.93 2.37
CA GLY A 152 -12.30 4.65 1.09
C GLY A 152 -12.05 3.22 0.61
N VAL A 153 -10.83 2.69 0.74
CA VAL A 153 -10.53 1.29 0.39
C VAL A 153 -11.27 0.32 1.32
N CYS A 154 -11.25 0.54 2.64
CA CYS A 154 -11.98 -0.27 3.62
C CYS A 154 -13.49 -0.34 3.31
N HIS A 155 -14.15 0.80 3.11
CA HIS A 155 -15.59 0.86 2.84
C HIS A 155 -15.96 0.28 1.48
N ASN A 156 -15.14 0.47 0.43
CA ASN A 156 -15.39 -0.16 -0.86
C ASN A 156 -15.27 -1.70 -0.77
N TYR A 157 -14.28 -2.22 -0.03
CA TYR A 157 -14.09 -3.66 0.11
C TYR A 157 -15.16 -4.32 0.99
N GLN A 158 -15.45 -3.74 2.16
CA GLN A 158 -16.48 -4.25 3.08
C GLN A 158 -17.91 -4.10 2.51
N GLY A 159 -18.11 -3.18 1.58
CA GLY A 159 -19.37 -2.95 0.87
C GLY A 159 -19.53 -3.75 -0.44
N LEU A 160 -18.61 -4.66 -0.78
CA LEU A 160 -18.74 -5.50 -1.97
C LEU A 160 -19.95 -6.45 -1.86
N SER A 161 -20.58 -6.72 -3.01
CA SER A 161 -21.52 -7.84 -3.12
C SER A 161 -20.77 -9.17 -2.97
N THR A 162 -21.46 -10.26 -2.61
CA THR A 162 -20.84 -11.60 -2.56
C THR A 162 -20.22 -11.99 -3.91
N ALA A 163 -20.91 -11.71 -5.03
CA ALA A 163 -20.39 -11.99 -6.36
C ALA A 163 -19.11 -11.20 -6.66
N SER A 164 -19.09 -9.90 -6.33
CA SER A 164 -17.88 -9.08 -6.46
C SER A 164 -16.74 -9.62 -5.57
N HIS A 165 -17.02 -9.97 -4.31
CA HIS A 165 -16.00 -10.54 -3.40
C HIS A 165 -15.41 -11.84 -3.96
N ASP A 166 -16.24 -12.74 -4.49
CA ASP A 166 -15.81 -13.97 -5.14
C ASP A 166 -14.96 -13.71 -6.40
N ASP A 167 -15.32 -12.72 -7.23
CA ASP A 167 -14.52 -12.30 -8.39
C ASP A 167 -13.16 -11.72 -7.98
N PHE A 168 -13.14 -10.84 -6.96
CA PHE A 168 -11.91 -10.33 -6.35
C PHE A 168 -11.04 -11.47 -5.81
N LYS A 169 -11.64 -12.48 -5.19
CA LYS A 169 -10.97 -13.66 -4.63
C LYS A 169 -10.43 -14.59 -5.72
N ALA A 170 -11.11 -14.70 -6.86
CA ALA A 170 -10.62 -15.46 -8.01
C ALA A 170 -9.46 -14.75 -8.74
N ALA A 171 -9.43 -13.41 -8.73
CA ALA A 171 -8.36 -12.62 -9.32
C ALA A 171 -7.13 -12.46 -8.38
N PHE A 172 -7.36 -12.26 -7.09
CA PHE A 172 -6.35 -11.96 -6.05
C PHE A 172 -6.59 -12.77 -4.77
N PRO A 173 -6.52 -14.12 -4.83
CA PRO A 173 -6.76 -14.97 -3.66
C PRO A 173 -5.77 -14.68 -2.52
N GLU A 174 -4.53 -14.31 -2.85
CA GLU A 174 -3.49 -13.93 -1.90
C GLU A 174 -3.93 -12.71 -1.09
N THR A 175 -4.31 -11.62 -1.79
CA THR A 175 -4.74 -10.37 -1.16
C THR A 175 -6.05 -10.52 -0.40
N VAL A 176 -7.06 -11.19 -0.98
CA VAL A 176 -8.36 -11.41 -0.31
C VAL A 176 -8.20 -12.23 0.97
N SER A 177 -7.31 -13.23 1.01
CA SER A 177 -7.07 -14.01 2.23
C SER A 177 -6.67 -13.13 3.44
N CYS A 178 -5.91 -12.04 3.20
CA CYS A 178 -5.49 -11.10 4.23
C CYS A 178 -6.51 -9.98 4.50
N LEU A 179 -7.31 -9.59 3.51
CA LEU A 179 -8.41 -8.61 3.70
C LEU A 179 -9.59 -9.23 4.48
N ASP A 180 -9.79 -10.55 4.39
CA ASP A 180 -10.76 -11.31 5.18
C ASP A 180 -10.32 -11.52 6.65
N GLU A 181 -9.01 -11.38 6.97
CA GLU A 181 -8.50 -11.49 8.35
C GLU A 181 -9.10 -10.39 9.26
N ASP A 182 -9.36 -10.73 10.52
CA ASP A 182 -9.84 -9.76 11.52
C ASP A 182 -8.84 -8.60 11.75
N LEU A 183 -7.56 -8.81 11.42
CA LEU A 183 -6.55 -7.76 11.44
C LEU A 183 -6.90 -6.58 10.52
N TYR A 184 -7.42 -6.86 9.31
CA TYR A 184 -7.83 -5.80 8.39
C TYR A 184 -9.03 -5.02 8.93
N LYS A 185 -10.00 -5.72 9.53
CA LYS A 185 -11.17 -5.10 10.19
C LYS A 185 -10.74 -4.21 11.37
N GLN A 186 -9.78 -4.66 12.17
CA GLN A 186 -9.19 -3.86 13.26
C GLN A 186 -8.51 -2.58 12.75
N MET A 187 -7.75 -2.67 11.64
CA MET A 187 -7.11 -1.52 11.00
C MET A 187 -8.12 -0.52 10.45
N CYS A 188 -9.18 -0.99 9.77
CA CYS A 188 -10.26 -0.12 9.28
C CYS A 188 -10.93 0.64 10.45
N ASN A 189 -11.31 -0.06 11.53
CA ASN A 189 -11.87 0.58 12.73
C ASN A 189 -10.89 1.58 13.38
N ALA A 190 -9.59 1.27 13.46
CA ALA A 190 -8.61 2.21 13.98
C ALA A 190 -8.50 3.50 13.13
N ALA A 191 -8.56 3.37 11.79
CA ALA A 191 -8.61 4.51 10.89
C ALA A 191 -9.91 5.32 11.03
N GLU A 192 -11.06 4.67 11.23
CA GLU A 192 -12.35 5.33 11.44
C GLU A 192 -12.35 6.16 12.73
N GLN A 193 -11.85 5.58 13.82
CA GLN A 193 -11.72 6.27 15.10
C GLN A 193 -10.70 7.41 15.04
N LEU A 194 -9.62 7.26 14.27
CA LEU A 194 -8.66 8.34 14.04
C LEU A 194 -9.30 9.50 13.25
N LYS A 195 -10.05 9.22 12.19
CA LYS A 195 -10.79 10.26 11.43
C LYS A 195 -11.85 10.94 12.31
N ALA A 196 -12.62 10.17 13.06
CA ALA A 196 -13.61 10.70 14.01
C ALA A 196 -12.97 11.59 15.09
N ASN A 197 -11.69 11.36 15.44
CA ASN A 197 -10.92 12.19 16.35
C ASN A 197 -10.14 13.34 15.67
N ASN A 198 -10.58 13.78 14.49
CA ASN A 198 -9.90 14.81 13.69
C ASN A 198 -8.40 14.52 13.48
N TYR A 199 -8.08 13.26 13.17
CA TYR A 199 -6.73 12.76 12.89
C TYR A 199 -5.73 12.85 14.06
N LYS A 200 -6.23 13.01 15.29
CA LYS A 200 -5.42 13.06 16.52
C LYS A 200 -5.25 11.67 17.15
N MET A 201 -4.01 11.35 17.48
CA MET A 201 -3.63 10.11 18.16
C MET A 201 -3.77 10.28 19.69
N ASP A 202 -4.97 10.06 20.22
CA ASP A 202 -5.23 10.08 21.67
C ASP A 202 -5.09 8.69 22.31
N THR A 203 -5.35 8.59 23.62
CA THR A 203 -5.26 7.32 24.36
C THR A 203 -6.23 6.24 23.86
N LYS A 204 -7.39 6.62 23.31
CA LYS A 204 -8.38 5.68 22.74
C LYS A 204 -7.87 5.11 21.42
N VAL A 205 -7.39 5.97 20.52
CA VAL A 205 -6.82 5.53 19.23
C VAL A 205 -5.53 4.73 19.44
N MET A 206 -4.66 5.16 20.38
CA MET A 206 -3.46 4.40 20.76
C MET A 206 -3.79 3.00 21.31
N GLY A 207 -4.90 2.82 22.06
CA GLY A 207 -5.32 1.50 22.53
C GLY A 207 -5.71 0.55 21.39
N LEU A 208 -6.38 1.07 20.35
CA LEU A 208 -6.73 0.29 19.15
C LEU A 208 -5.48 -0.10 18.36
N VAL A 209 -4.57 0.86 18.13
CA VAL A 209 -3.27 0.62 17.48
C VAL A 209 -2.42 -0.39 18.27
N GLY A 210 -2.39 -0.27 19.60
CA GLY A 210 -1.71 -1.23 20.49
C GLY A 210 -2.26 -2.65 20.38
N THR A 211 -3.57 -2.81 20.16
CA THR A 211 -4.20 -4.12 19.91
C THR A 211 -3.77 -4.71 18.57
N ILE A 212 -3.69 -3.89 17.52
CA ILE A 212 -3.20 -4.30 16.20
C ILE A 212 -1.74 -4.80 16.28
N PHE A 213 -0.88 -4.10 17.03
CA PHE A 213 0.51 -4.51 17.25
C PHE A 213 0.68 -5.84 18.01
N GLN A 214 -0.34 -6.34 18.71
CA GLN A 214 -0.31 -7.64 19.38
C GLN A 214 -0.61 -8.81 18.42
N ASN A 215 -1.02 -8.55 17.18
CA ASN A 215 -1.24 -9.60 16.20
C ASN A 215 0.05 -10.38 15.89
N LYS A 216 -0.08 -11.69 15.61
CA LYS A 216 1.02 -12.60 15.24
C LYS A 216 1.92 -12.07 14.10
N ARG A 217 1.39 -11.24 13.20
CA ARG A 217 2.14 -10.60 12.10
C ARG A 217 3.05 -9.45 12.59
N PHE A 218 2.79 -8.86 13.76
CA PHE A 218 3.60 -7.78 14.34
C PHE A 218 4.46 -8.19 15.53
N ALA A 219 4.07 -9.26 16.25
CA ALA A 219 4.91 -9.91 17.24
C ALA A 219 6.30 -10.25 16.65
N LYS A 220 7.37 -10.09 17.46
CA LYS A 220 8.69 -10.66 17.11
C LYS A 220 8.53 -12.18 17.03
N GLN A 221 8.82 -12.74 15.86
CA GLN A 221 9.10 -14.16 15.75
C GLN A 221 10.51 -14.38 16.30
N ASN A 222 10.60 -15.22 17.34
CA ASN A 222 11.86 -15.63 17.97
C ASN A 222 12.48 -16.79 17.19
#